data_AF-A0A7Y2AFI7-F1
#
_entry.id   AF-A0A7Y2AFI7-F1
#
_cell.length_a   1.000
_cell.length_b   1.000
_cell.length_c   1.000
_cell.angle_alpha   90.00
_cell.angle_beta   90.00
_cell.angle_gamma   90.00
#
_symmetry.space_group_name_H-M   'P 1'
#
loop_
_entity.id
_entity.type
_entity.pdbx_description
1 polymer ?
#
loop_
_entity_poly.entity_id
_entity_poly.type
_entity_poly.pdbx_seq_one_letter_code
_entity_poly.pdbx_strand_id
1 'polypeptide(L)'
;MSRLDEKQQLVLIERHLALESELAEQLNDMNQAAATVLSSAGLKGPTEADLETLKPITERVQASTAKVTRSRTLLLSRVNIESDSELKTIRQMIGSLPPHDRARLNVVRREILAKSSQAQANLVHNQAVLFYTFDFHRKYLAGVLQSDVDQQNYAADGQTQDVHPGNIFGKTC
;
A
#
# COMPACT_ATOMS: atom_id res chain seq x y z
N MET A 1 11.26 35.03 15.54
CA MET A 1 10.27 34.34 14.68
C MET A 1 9.03 34.15 15.51
N SER A 2 7.84 34.52 14.99
CA SER A 2 6.58 34.53 15.75
C SER A 2 6.04 33.10 15.86
N ARG A 3 5.56 32.75 17.07
CA ARG A 3 4.81 31.53 17.37
C ARG A 3 3.64 31.40 16.38
N LEU A 4 3.44 30.22 15.78
CA LEU A 4 2.28 29.92 14.95
C LEU A 4 1.00 30.18 15.74
N ASP A 5 0.10 30.98 15.18
CA ASP A 5 -1.25 31.15 15.72
C ASP A 5 -2.01 29.82 15.62
N GLU A 6 -2.92 29.55 16.56
CA GLU A 6 -3.71 28.31 16.61
C GLU A 6 -4.48 28.08 15.30
N LYS A 7 -4.97 29.16 14.69
CA LYS A 7 -5.63 29.12 13.37
C LYS A 7 -4.69 28.69 12.26
N GLN A 8 -3.43 29.13 12.29
CA GLN A 8 -2.44 28.75 11.30
C GLN A 8 -2.05 27.28 11.46
N GLN A 9 -1.88 26.80 12.69
CA GLN A 9 -1.64 25.39 12.98
C GLN A 9 -2.80 24.51 12.49
N LEU A 10 -4.05 24.92 12.76
CA LEU A 10 -5.24 24.22 12.28
C LEU A 10 -5.24 24.06 10.76
N VAL A 11 -5.07 25.16 10.02
CA VAL A 11 -5.06 25.15 8.54
C VAL A 11 -3.94 24.25 7.98
N LEU A 12 -2.77 24.25 8.62
CA LEU A 12 -1.66 23.40 8.18
C LEU A 12 -1.97 21.91 8.39
N ILE A 13 -2.58 21.55 9.52
CA ILE A 13 -3.00 20.17 9.79
C ILE A 13 -4.10 19.74 8.81
N GLU A 14 -5.10 20.59 8.56
CA GLU A 14 -6.16 20.29 7.60
C GLU A 14 -5.62 20.04 6.19
N ARG A 15 -4.72 20.91 5.71
CA ARG A 15 -4.07 20.73 4.41
C ARG A 15 -3.27 19.43 4.35
N HIS A 16 -2.60 19.07 5.44
CA HIS A 16 -1.86 17.82 5.51
C HIS A 16 -2.79 16.61 5.45
N LEU A 17 -3.86 16.60 6.25
CA LEU A 17 -4.86 15.52 6.26
C LEU A 17 -5.58 15.39 4.91
N ALA A 18 -5.84 16.50 4.21
CA ALA A 18 -6.41 16.46 2.86
C ALA A 18 -5.48 15.73 1.88
N LEU A 19 -4.18 16.01 1.92
CA LEU A 19 -3.19 15.30 1.09
C LEU A 19 -3.09 13.82 1.46
N GLU A 20 -3.16 13.46 2.75
CA GLU A 20 -3.18 12.07 3.18
C GLU A 20 -4.44 11.33 2.71
N SER A 21 -5.60 11.99 2.74
CA SER A 21 -6.84 11.42 2.20
C SER A 21 -6.76 11.19 0.69
N GLU A 22 -6.25 12.17 -0.06
CA GLU A 22 -6.05 12.05 -1.52
C GLU A 22 -5.11 10.88 -1.85
N LEU A 23 -4.00 10.74 -1.10
CA LEU A 23 -3.08 9.61 -1.28
C LEU A 23 -3.76 8.27 -0.97
N ALA A 24 -4.56 8.19 0.09
CA ALA A 24 -5.28 6.97 0.44
C ALA A 24 -6.29 6.55 -0.65
N GLU A 25 -6.96 7.52 -1.27
CA GLU A 25 -7.85 7.27 -2.42
C GLU A 25 -7.07 6.79 -3.64
N GLN A 26 -5.97 7.45 -3.99
CA GLN A 26 -5.14 7.05 -5.13
C GLN A 26 -4.52 5.66 -4.96
N LEU A 27 -4.15 5.27 -3.73
CA LEU A 27 -3.70 3.90 -3.43
C LEU A 27 -4.83 2.89 -3.67
N ASN A 28 -6.06 3.23 -3.31
CA ASN A 28 -7.21 2.37 -3.57
C ASN A 28 -7.50 2.25 -5.08
N ASP A 29 -7.45 3.36 -5.82
CA ASP A 29 -7.61 3.36 -7.28
C ASP A 29 -6.55 2.49 -7.98
N MET A 30 -5.29 2.62 -7.55
CA MET A 30 -4.20 1.78 -8.05
C MET A 30 -4.45 0.29 -7.77
N ASN A 31 -4.92 -0.06 -6.58
CA ASN A 31 -5.24 -1.44 -6.23
C ASN A 31 -6.41 -2.00 -7.04
N GLN A 32 -7.42 -1.18 -7.32
CA GLN A 32 -8.57 -1.59 -8.15
C GLN A 32 -8.16 -1.77 -9.62
N ALA A 33 -7.33 -0.88 -10.15
CA ALA A 33 -6.80 -1.00 -11.50
C ALA A 33 -5.92 -2.26 -11.63
N ALA A 34 -5.04 -2.50 -10.66
CA ALA A 34 -4.22 -3.72 -10.61
C ALA A 34 -5.08 -4.99 -10.51
N ALA A 35 -6.09 -5.01 -9.64
CA ALA A 35 -7.01 -6.14 -9.52
C ALA A 35 -7.75 -6.43 -10.84
N THR A 36 -8.17 -5.37 -11.54
CA THR A 36 -8.83 -5.49 -12.85
C THR A 36 -7.90 -6.14 -13.87
N VAL A 37 -6.66 -5.64 -13.98
CA VAL A 37 -5.62 -6.19 -14.86
C VAL A 37 -5.30 -7.65 -14.53
N LEU A 38 -5.17 -7.99 -13.25
CA LEU A 38 -4.91 -9.37 -12.81
C LEU A 38 -6.08 -10.30 -13.15
N SER A 39 -7.31 -9.81 -13.02
CA SER A 39 -8.51 -10.60 -13.34
C SER A 39 -8.70 -10.83 -14.84
N SER A 40 -8.37 -9.84 -15.69
CA SER A 40 -8.51 -9.93 -17.14
C SER A 40 -7.39 -10.74 -17.80
N ALA A 41 -6.18 -10.70 -17.22
CA ALA A 41 -5.00 -11.42 -17.68
C ALA A 41 -5.16 -12.95 -17.65
N GLY A 42 -5.89 -13.48 -16.66
CA GLY A 42 -6.03 -14.92 -16.44
C GLY A 42 -4.67 -15.63 -16.35
N LEU A 43 -4.56 -16.81 -16.99
CA LEU A 43 -3.34 -17.64 -16.98
C LEU A 43 -2.19 -17.09 -17.83
N LYS A 44 -2.40 -16.04 -18.63
CA LYS A 44 -1.34 -15.47 -19.48
C LYS A 44 -0.53 -14.40 -18.78
N GLY A 45 -1.02 -13.91 -17.63
CA GLY A 45 -0.45 -12.76 -16.96
C GLY A 45 -0.71 -11.45 -17.71
N PRO A 46 -0.45 -10.31 -17.05
CA PRO A 46 -0.66 -8.99 -17.64
C PRO A 46 0.28 -8.75 -18.81
N THR A 47 -0.23 -8.09 -19.85
CA THR A 47 0.54 -7.70 -21.03
C THR A 47 1.29 -6.39 -20.79
N GLU A 48 2.25 -6.07 -21.67
CA GLU A 48 2.94 -4.77 -21.64
C GLU A 48 1.96 -3.59 -21.79
N ALA A 49 0.92 -3.75 -22.61
CA ALA A 49 -0.13 -2.74 -22.75
C ALA A 49 -0.88 -2.52 -21.43
N ASP A 50 -1.17 -3.58 -20.67
CA ASP A 50 -1.81 -3.46 -19.35
C ASP A 50 -0.90 -2.70 -18.37
N LEU A 51 0.40 -2.96 -18.39
CA LEU A 51 1.36 -2.25 -17.54
C LEU A 51 1.45 -0.76 -17.89
N GLU A 52 1.40 -0.41 -19.16
CA GLU A 52 1.36 0.99 -19.61
C GLU A 52 0.07 1.70 -19.16
N THR A 53 -1.05 0.99 -18.98
CA THR A 53 -2.26 1.59 -18.38
C THR A 53 -2.10 1.90 -16.87
N LEU A 54 -1.29 1.12 -16.15
CA LEU A 54 -1.05 1.29 -14.71
C LEU A 54 0.01 2.35 -14.39
N LYS A 55 0.92 2.61 -15.33
CA LYS A 55 2.01 3.58 -15.21
C LYS A 55 1.56 4.99 -14.81
N PRO A 56 0.59 5.65 -15.47
CA PRO A 56 0.15 6.99 -15.07
C PRO A 56 -0.47 7.02 -13.67
N ILE A 57 -1.09 5.91 -13.22
CA ILE A 57 -1.64 5.79 -11.86
C ILE A 57 -0.50 5.68 -10.84
N THR A 58 0.51 4.88 -11.16
CA THR A 58 1.71 4.69 -10.31
C THR A 58 2.49 6.01 -10.16
N GLU A 59 2.68 6.75 -11.25
CA GLU A 59 3.34 8.07 -11.24
C GLU A 59 2.56 9.08 -10.37
N ARG A 60 1.22 9.06 -10.44
CA ARG A 60 0.36 9.90 -9.61
C ARG A 60 0.52 9.57 -8.12
N VAL A 61 0.52 8.29 -7.75
CA VAL A 61 0.73 7.85 -6.36
C VAL A 61 2.11 8.26 -5.86
N GLN A 62 3.16 8.13 -6.69
CA GLN A 62 4.51 8.57 -6.34
C GLN A 62 4.58 10.09 -6.11
N ALA A 63 3.97 10.87 -7.01
CA ALA A 63 3.91 12.32 -6.88
C ALA A 63 3.17 12.75 -5.60
N SER A 64 2.04 12.12 -5.30
CA SER A 64 1.27 12.40 -4.07
C SER A 64 2.00 11.97 -2.81
N THR A 65 2.70 10.85 -2.85
CA THR A 65 3.57 10.40 -1.74
C THR A 65 4.66 11.44 -1.44
N ALA A 66 5.29 11.99 -2.48
CA ALA A 66 6.27 13.05 -2.34
C ALA A 66 5.65 14.33 -1.74
N LYS A 67 4.44 14.71 -2.18
CA LYS A 67 3.69 15.86 -1.61
C LYS A 67 3.35 15.66 -0.13
N VAL A 68 2.83 14.49 0.24
CA VAL A 68 2.49 14.14 1.64
C VAL A 68 3.74 14.18 2.50
N THR A 69 4.84 13.57 2.04
CA THR A 69 6.13 13.54 2.75
C THR A 69 6.65 14.95 2.97
N ARG A 70 6.66 15.79 1.92
CA ARG A 70 7.08 17.19 2.03
C ARG A 70 6.18 17.98 3.00
N SER A 71 4.87 17.80 2.90
CA SER A 71 3.89 18.44 3.78
C SER A 71 4.13 18.05 5.25
N ARG A 72 4.32 16.75 5.52
CA ARG A 72 4.64 16.23 6.85
C ARG A 72 5.93 16.83 7.41
N THR A 73 7.00 16.86 6.61
CA THR A 73 8.28 17.44 7.03
C THR A 73 8.14 18.93 7.34
N LEU A 74 7.40 19.69 6.53
CA LEU A 74 7.14 21.11 6.77
C LEU A 74 6.28 21.34 8.02
N LEU A 75 5.27 20.50 8.26
CA LEU A 75 4.40 20.60 9.41
C LEU A 75 5.18 20.32 10.71
N LEU A 76 5.96 19.23 10.71
CA LEU A 76 6.76 18.82 11.87
C LEU A 76 7.91 19.79 12.13
N SER A 77 8.59 20.29 11.09
CA SER A 77 9.69 21.25 11.29
C SER A 77 9.19 22.54 11.91
N ARG A 78 8.07 23.07 11.44
CA ARG A 78 7.49 24.30 12.01
C ARG A 78 7.12 24.18 13.47
N VAL A 79 6.61 23.02 13.89
CA VAL A 79 6.20 22.81 15.29
C VAL A 79 7.37 22.40 16.20
N ASN A 80 8.34 21.64 15.68
CA ASN A 80 9.51 21.24 16.47
C ASN A 80 10.51 22.39 16.65
N ILE A 81 10.59 23.33 15.71
CA ILE A 81 11.33 24.59 15.91
C ILE A 81 10.72 25.40 17.06
N GLU A 82 9.43 25.23 17.35
CA GLU A 82 8.73 25.95 18.41
C GLU A 82 8.67 25.21 19.75
N SER A 83 9.04 23.93 19.82
CA SER A 83 8.87 23.11 21.03
C SER A 83 10.11 23.01 21.92
N ASP A 84 11.29 23.46 21.46
CA ASP A 84 12.61 23.54 22.12
C ASP A 84 13.07 22.34 22.99
N SER A 85 12.33 21.22 22.98
CA SER A 85 12.51 20.14 23.94
C SER A 85 11.88 18.80 23.54
N GLU A 86 10.82 18.75 22.72
CA GLU A 86 10.14 17.48 22.39
C GLU A 86 9.66 17.41 20.94
N LEU A 87 10.03 16.32 20.24
CA LEU A 87 9.51 15.98 18.92
C LEU A 87 8.00 15.71 19.02
N LYS A 88 7.18 16.66 18.59
CA LYS A 88 5.72 16.51 18.58
C LYS A 88 5.27 15.76 17.33
N THR A 89 4.42 14.78 17.53
CA THR A 89 3.69 14.10 16.46
C THR A 89 2.46 14.91 16.03
N ILE A 90 1.97 14.68 14.81
CA ILE A 90 0.72 15.30 14.30
C ILE A 90 -0.47 14.98 15.24
N ARG A 91 -0.50 13.79 15.86
CA ARG A 91 -1.54 13.44 16.84
C ARG A 91 -1.48 14.33 18.08
N GLN A 92 -0.29 14.61 18.61
CA GLN A 92 -0.12 15.52 19.74
C GLN A 92 -0.50 16.95 19.36
N MET A 93 -0.19 17.38 18.12
CA MET A 93 -0.61 18.68 17.59
C MET A 93 -2.13 18.81 17.49
N ILE A 94 -2.84 17.76 17.05
CA ILE A 94 -4.31 17.73 17.08
C ILE A 94 -4.82 17.77 18.52
N GLY A 95 -4.12 17.08 19.44
CA GLY A 95 -4.45 17.02 20.85
C GLY A 95 -4.41 18.38 21.57
N SER A 96 -3.55 19.30 21.11
CA SER A 96 -3.40 20.64 21.68
C SER A 96 -4.40 21.67 21.15
N LEU A 97 -5.24 21.32 20.17
CA LEU A 97 -6.27 22.22 19.62
C LEU A 97 -7.52 22.27 20.51
N PRO A 98 -8.36 23.33 20.37
CA PRO A 98 -9.65 23.42 21.05
C PRO A 98 -10.53 22.16 20.83
N PRO A 99 -11.39 21.80 21.80
CA PRO A 99 -12.13 20.54 21.78
C PRO A 99 -12.92 20.28 20.50
N HIS A 100 -13.54 21.32 19.94
CA HIS A 100 -14.32 21.24 18.69
C HIS A 100 -13.45 20.84 17.49
N ASP A 101 -12.35 21.56 17.25
CA ASP A 101 -11.44 21.26 16.13
C ASP A 101 -10.71 19.93 16.32
N ARG A 102 -10.30 19.64 17.54
CA ARG A 102 -9.71 18.34 17.89
C ARG A 102 -10.65 17.18 17.55
N ALA A 103 -11.95 17.29 17.89
CA ALA A 103 -12.92 16.24 17.58
C ALA A 103 -13.07 16.07 16.06
N ARG A 104 -13.23 17.18 15.33
CA ARG A 104 -13.38 17.19 13.86
C ARG A 104 -12.18 16.57 13.15
N LEU A 105 -10.95 16.99 13.47
CA LEU A 105 -9.75 16.45 12.85
C LEU A 105 -9.50 14.98 13.21
N ASN A 106 -9.91 14.54 14.40
CA ASN A 106 -9.82 13.12 14.75
C ASN A 106 -10.83 12.24 14.01
N VAL A 107 -11.99 12.77 13.59
CA VAL A 107 -12.89 12.06 12.67
C VAL A 107 -12.20 11.86 11.33
N VAL A 108 -11.70 12.94 10.72
CA VAL A 108 -10.96 12.88 9.45
C VAL A 108 -9.77 11.91 9.52
N ARG A 109 -8.97 11.97 10.59
CA ARG A 109 -7.83 11.08 10.78
C ARG A 109 -8.25 9.60 10.86
N ARG A 110 -9.40 9.30 11.48
CA ARG A 110 -9.91 7.92 11.55
C ARG A 110 -10.38 7.42 10.19
N GLU A 111 -11.04 8.27 9.42
CA GLU A 111 -11.46 7.95 8.05
C GLU A 111 -10.27 7.67 7.14
N ILE A 112 -9.22 8.50 7.21
CA ILE A 112 -7.97 8.28 6.46
C ILE A 112 -7.34 6.94 6.86
N LEU A 113 -7.23 6.65 8.17
CA LEU A 113 -6.69 5.37 8.65
C LEU A 113 -7.50 4.17 8.15
N ALA A 114 -8.83 4.27 8.10
CA ALA A 114 -9.69 3.23 7.56
C ALA A 114 -9.44 3.02 6.06
N LYS A 115 -9.39 4.11 5.27
CA LYS A 115 -9.06 4.05 3.83
C LYS A 115 -7.69 3.44 3.58
N SER A 116 -6.66 3.86 4.33
CA SER A 116 -5.31 3.32 4.21
C SER A 116 -5.23 1.84 4.58
N SER A 117 -5.93 1.42 5.64
CA SER A 117 -6.00 0.01 6.03
C SER A 117 -6.68 -0.83 4.96
N GLN A 118 -7.75 -0.33 4.35
CA GLN A 118 -8.42 -1.01 3.23
C GLN A 118 -7.51 -1.11 2.01
N ALA A 119 -6.83 -0.02 1.64
CA ALA A 119 -5.87 -0.03 0.53
C ALA A 119 -4.71 -1.00 0.79
N GLN A 120 -4.21 -1.10 2.03
CA GLN A 120 -3.19 -2.09 2.39
C GLN A 120 -3.72 -3.52 2.24
N ALA A 121 -4.92 -3.81 2.71
CA ALA A 121 -5.52 -5.14 2.56
C ALA A 121 -5.68 -5.52 1.08
N ASN A 122 -6.15 -4.59 0.24
CA ASN A 122 -6.30 -4.80 -1.20
C ASN A 122 -4.93 -5.05 -1.88
N LEU A 123 -3.89 -4.33 -1.48
CA LEU A 123 -2.53 -4.55 -1.99
C LEU A 123 -2.02 -5.95 -1.64
N VAL A 124 -2.19 -6.38 -0.39
CA VAL A 124 -1.80 -7.73 0.06
C VAL A 124 -2.57 -8.80 -0.72
N HIS A 125 -3.86 -8.58 -0.98
CA HIS A 125 -4.66 -9.47 -1.82
C HIS A 125 -4.09 -9.57 -3.25
N ASN A 126 -3.79 -8.44 -3.90
CA ASN A 126 -3.20 -8.42 -5.24
C ASN A 126 -1.83 -9.13 -5.27
N GLN A 127 -1.00 -8.94 -4.24
CA GLN A 127 0.29 -9.63 -4.10
C GLN A 127 0.11 -11.14 -3.95
N ALA A 128 -0.88 -11.59 -3.18
CA ALA A 128 -1.18 -13.01 -3.03
C ALA A 128 -1.60 -13.64 -4.37
N VAL A 129 -2.48 -12.96 -5.13
CA VAL A 129 -2.90 -13.41 -6.48
C VAL A 129 -1.70 -13.56 -7.41
N LEU A 130 -0.80 -12.57 -7.43
CA LEU A 130 0.44 -12.63 -8.21
C LEU A 130 1.32 -13.80 -7.79
N PHE A 131 1.54 -13.98 -6.48
CA PHE A 131 2.38 -15.05 -5.95
C PHE A 131 1.85 -16.44 -6.31
N TYR A 132 0.55 -16.70 -6.09
CA TYR A 132 -0.04 -18.00 -6.39
C TYR A 132 -0.10 -18.29 -7.88
N THR A 133 -0.38 -17.27 -8.71
CA THR A 133 -0.32 -17.40 -10.17
C THR A 133 1.10 -17.77 -10.62
N PHE A 134 2.12 -17.09 -10.09
CA PHE A 134 3.51 -17.39 -10.41
C PHE A 134 3.95 -18.78 -9.94
N ASP A 135 3.63 -19.17 -8.71
CA ASP A 135 3.98 -20.51 -8.20
C ASP A 135 3.28 -21.62 -8.97
N PHE A 136 2.01 -21.42 -9.37
CA PHE A 136 1.30 -22.32 -10.27
C PHE A 136 2.03 -22.49 -11.60
N HIS A 137 2.39 -21.39 -12.28
CA HIS A 137 3.11 -21.46 -13.55
C HIS A 137 4.48 -22.11 -13.41
N ARG A 138 5.19 -21.83 -12.33
CA ARG A 138 6.48 -22.46 -12.03
C ARG A 138 6.35 -23.97 -11.87
N LYS A 139 5.36 -24.45 -11.11
CA LYS A 139 5.08 -25.88 -10.93
C LYS A 139 4.61 -26.54 -12.22
N TYR A 140 3.74 -25.87 -12.98
CA TYR A 140 3.27 -26.35 -14.28
C TYR A 140 4.43 -26.53 -15.27
N LEU A 141 5.30 -25.52 -15.41
CA LEU A 141 6.48 -25.60 -16.26
C LEU A 141 7.47 -26.65 -15.77
N ALA A 142 7.68 -26.78 -14.45
CA ALA A 142 8.51 -27.85 -13.90
C ALA A 142 7.95 -29.23 -14.26
N GLY A 143 6.64 -29.46 -14.13
CA GLY A 143 6.02 -30.72 -14.55
C GLY A 143 6.16 -30.98 -16.05
N VAL A 144 5.89 -29.98 -16.90
CA VAL A 144 6.02 -30.12 -18.37
C VAL A 144 7.48 -30.33 -18.80
N LEU A 145 8.45 -29.67 -18.17
CA LEU A 145 9.87 -29.77 -18.51
C LEU A 145 10.57 -30.97 -17.85
N GLN A 146 10.08 -31.46 -16.71
CA GLN A 146 10.50 -32.73 -16.11
C GLN A 146 9.72 -33.93 -16.67
N SER A 147 8.92 -33.72 -17.73
CA SER A 147 8.33 -34.79 -18.54
C SER A 147 9.39 -35.42 -19.46
N ASP A 148 10.53 -35.84 -18.92
CA ASP A 148 11.32 -36.87 -19.59
C ASP A 148 10.60 -38.20 -19.39
N VAL A 149 10.53 -38.97 -20.47
CA VAL A 149 9.81 -40.24 -20.60
C VAL A 149 10.48 -41.29 -19.72
N ASP A 150 10.24 -41.24 -18.41
CA ASP A 150 10.50 -42.34 -17.50
C ASP A 150 9.16 -42.98 -17.17
N GLN A 151 8.94 -44.17 -17.73
CA GLN A 151 7.72 -44.98 -17.62
C GLN A 151 7.36 -45.41 -16.18
N GLN A 152 7.97 -44.82 -15.16
CA GLN A 152 7.82 -45.24 -13.77
C GLN A 152 7.30 -44.16 -12.81
N ASN A 153 7.25 -42.87 -13.17
CA ASN A 153 6.97 -41.82 -12.17
C ASN A 153 5.90 -40.77 -12.53
N TYR A 154 5.17 -40.92 -13.64
CA TYR A 154 3.95 -40.14 -13.88
C TYR A 154 2.71 -41.02 -13.77
N ALA A 155 1.97 -40.89 -12.67
CA ALA A 155 0.55 -41.20 -12.69
C ALA A 155 -0.14 -40.10 -13.52
N ALA A 156 -0.89 -40.51 -14.55
CA ALA A 156 -1.56 -39.64 -15.50
C ALA A 156 -2.81 -38.94 -14.92
N ASP A 157 -2.87 -38.71 -13.61
CA ASP A 157 -4.03 -38.17 -12.90
C ASP A 157 -3.93 -36.68 -12.56
N GLY A 158 -2.83 -36.00 -12.96
CA GLY A 158 -2.69 -34.56 -12.78
C GLY A 158 -2.54 -34.12 -11.33
N GLN A 159 -2.19 -35.03 -10.42
CA GLN A 159 -1.87 -34.65 -9.05
C GLN A 159 -0.48 -34.01 -9.00
N THR A 160 -0.43 -32.82 -8.41
CA THR A 160 0.80 -32.08 -8.15
C THR A 160 1.61 -32.87 -7.13
N GLN A 161 2.81 -33.34 -7.51
CA GLN A 161 3.77 -33.78 -6.51
C GLN A 161 4.10 -32.57 -5.63
N ASP A 162 3.82 -32.72 -4.33
CA ASP A 162 4.14 -31.70 -3.34
C ASP A 162 5.64 -31.41 -3.38
N VAL A 163 5.99 -30.22 -3.86
CA VAL A 163 7.33 -29.68 -3.72
C VAL A 163 7.57 -29.54 -2.22
N HIS A 164 8.57 -30.27 -1.69
CA HIS A 164 8.87 -30.30 -0.26
C HIS A 164 8.79 -28.89 0.35
N PRO A 165 7.98 -28.68 1.41
CA PRO A 165 7.84 -27.38 2.04
C PRO A 165 9.14 -27.03 2.77
N GLY A 166 10.09 -26.44 2.05
CA GLY A 166 11.25 -25.79 2.66
C GLY A 166 10.77 -24.57 3.43
N ASN A 167 10.51 -24.72 4.72
CA ASN A 167 10.38 -23.70 5.77
C ASN A 167 10.34 -22.24 5.29
N ILE A 168 9.17 -21.73 4.89
CA ILE A 168 8.99 -20.31 4.56
C ILE A 168 8.49 -19.51 5.78
N PHE A 169 8.00 -20.16 6.83
CA PHE A 169 7.52 -19.50 8.07
C PHE A 169 8.48 -19.56 9.26
N GLY A 170 9.76 -19.88 9.03
CA GLY A 170 10.76 -19.98 10.09
C GLY A 170 11.75 -18.82 10.10
N LYS A 171 11.31 -17.63 10.53
CA LYS A 171 12.08 -16.58 11.24
C LYS A 171 11.44 -15.19 11.09
N THR A 172 10.35 -14.96 11.82
CA THR A 172 10.02 -13.66 12.42
C THR A 172 8.93 -13.88 13.47
N CYS A 173 9.35 -14.43 14.60
CA CYS A 173 8.81 -14.09 15.92
C CYS A 173 9.93 -13.35 16.64
#